data_AF-A0A951EGE4-F1
#
_entry.id   AF-A0A951EGE4-F1
#
_cell.length_a   1.000
_cell.length_b   1.000
_cell.length_c   1.000
_cell.angle_alpha   90.00
_cell.angle_beta   90.00
_cell.angle_gamma   90.00
#
_symmetry.space_group_name_H-M   'P 1'
#
loop_
_entity.id
_entity.type
_entity.pdbx_description
1 polymer ?
#
loop_
_entity_poly.entity_id
_entity_poly.type
_entity_poly.pdbx_seq_one_letter_code
_entity_poly.pdbx_strand_id
1 'polypeptide(L)'
;MDFDGGGAVIARPQSSIICDAPVAPVRLRIEAAAIDTAIIAVGCTFALLPFLLAHAPLFLDRHRLPFFALAVLPVPLLYKLLWTFVGRDTTGMRCAGLRLIDFDGNPPSRSSRYQR
;
A
#
# COMPACT_ATOMS: atom_id res chain seq x y z
N MET A 1 51.79 -32.30 -8.49
CA MET A 1 50.97 -31.30 -7.78
C MET A 1 49.56 -31.80 -7.90
N ASP A 2 49.14 -32.61 -6.93
CA ASP A 2 47.84 -33.26 -6.93
C ASP A 2 46.80 -32.30 -6.38
N PHE A 3 45.85 -31.92 -7.23
CA PHE A 3 44.68 -31.15 -6.86
C PHE A 3 43.67 -32.11 -6.23
N ASP A 4 43.61 -32.12 -4.90
CA ASP A 4 42.65 -32.91 -4.14
C ASP A 4 41.27 -32.24 -4.27
N GLY A 5 40.50 -32.71 -5.26
CA GLY A 5 39.16 -32.24 -5.60
C GLY A 5 38.12 -32.68 -4.58
N GLY A 6 38.30 -32.26 -3.32
CA GLY A 6 37.31 -32.37 -2.27
C GLY A 6 36.08 -31.55 -2.65
N GLY A 7 35.15 -32.18 -3.37
CA GLY A 7 33.85 -31.63 -3.72
C GLY A 7 33.11 -31.31 -2.43
N ALA A 8 33.27 -30.08 -1.94
CA ALA A 8 32.44 -29.53 -0.88
C ALA A 8 31.01 -29.49 -1.42
N VAL A 9 30.24 -30.54 -1.13
CA VAL A 9 28.80 -30.59 -1.37
C VAL A 9 28.21 -29.51 -0.49
N ILE A 10 28.01 -28.32 -1.05
CA ILE A 10 27.31 -27.22 -0.39
C ILE A 10 25.91 -27.76 -0.10
N ALA A 11 25.64 -28.06 1.18
CA ALA A 11 24.36 -28.56 1.62
C ALA A 11 23.29 -27.58 1.13
N ARG A 12 22.29 -28.09 0.39
CA ARG A 12 21.17 -27.29 -0.09
C ARG A 12 20.54 -26.63 1.14
N PRO A 13 20.42 -25.29 1.19
CA PRO A 13 19.78 -24.64 2.33
C PRO A 13 18.36 -25.20 2.46
N GLN A 14 18.03 -25.75 3.63
CA GLN A 14 16.67 -26.21 3.89
C GLN A 14 15.75 -25.00 3.86
N SER A 15 14.94 -24.89 2.83
CA SER A 15 13.87 -23.90 2.77
C SER A 15 12.76 -24.37 3.71
N SER A 16 12.83 -24.01 4.99
CA SER A 16 11.70 -24.14 5.88
C SER A 16 10.66 -23.10 5.44
N ILE A 17 9.68 -23.52 4.64
CA ILE A 17 8.51 -22.71 4.34
C ILE A 17 7.73 -22.61 5.66
N ILE A 18 7.88 -21.47 6.34
CA ILE A 18 7.13 -21.18 7.56
C ILE A 18 5.69 -20.88 7.12
N CYS A 19 4.83 -21.91 7.18
CA CYS A 19 3.41 -21.78 6.85
C CYS A 19 2.63 -20.89 7.83
N ASP A 20 3.20 -20.63 9.02
CA ASP A 20 2.62 -19.78 10.07
C ASP A 20 3.22 -18.37 10.09
N ALA A 21 3.67 -17.87 8.92
CA ALA A 21 4.09 -16.47 8.82
C ALA A 21 2.95 -15.58 9.38
N PRO A 22 3.26 -14.59 10.23
CA PRO A 22 2.24 -13.76 10.89
C PRO A 22 1.55 -12.86 9.85
N VAL A 23 0.59 -13.43 9.14
CA VAL A 23 -0.24 -12.74 8.15
C VAL A 23 -1.30 -11.97 8.91
N ALA A 24 -1.29 -10.63 8.75
CA ALA A 24 -2.25 -9.76 9.42
C ALA A 24 -3.70 -10.27 9.20
N PRO A 25 -4.50 -10.45 10.27
CA PRO A 25 -5.87 -10.94 10.16
C PRO A 25 -6.73 -9.97 9.36
N VAL A 26 -7.73 -10.51 8.64
CA VAL A 26 -8.61 -9.73 7.74
C VAL A 26 -9.22 -8.51 8.42
N ARG A 27 -9.60 -8.63 9.70
CA ARG A 27 -10.15 -7.53 10.51
C ARG A 27 -9.23 -6.31 10.55
N LEU A 28 -7.95 -6.49 10.86
CA LEU A 28 -6.99 -5.38 10.94
C LEU A 28 -6.70 -4.78 9.56
N ARG A 29 -6.74 -5.60 8.50
CA ARG A 29 -6.59 -5.11 7.12
C ARG A 29 -7.75 -4.20 6.72
N ILE A 30 -8.97 -4.57 7.08
CA ILE A 30 -10.18 -3.76 6.83
C ILE A 30 -10.11 -2.46 7.64
N GLU A 31 -9.69 -2.52 8.90
CA GLU A 31 -9.52 -1.35 9.75
C GLU A 31 -8.51 -0.35 9.17
N ALA A 32 -7.33 -0.84 8.77
CA ALA A 32 -6.34 0.00 8.09
C ALA A 32 -6.88 0.61 6.79
N ALA A 33 -7.59 -0.18 5.98
CA ALA A 33 -8.19 0.28 4.73
C ALA A 33 -9.28 1.34 4.96
N ALA A 34 -10.09 1.20 6.02
CA ALA A 34 -11.12 2.15 6.39
C ALA A 34 -10.52 3.50 6.80
N ILE A 35 -9.44 3.48 7.61
CA ILE A 35 -8.73 4.69 8.02
C ILE A 35 -8.10 5.39 6.81
N ASP A 36 -7.41 4.65 5.94
CA ASP A 36 -6.83 5.21 4.73
C ASP A 36 -7.91 5.81 3.80
N THR A 37 -9.06 5.14 3.68
CA THR A 37 -10.21 5.64 2.90
C THR A 37 -10.79 6.91 3.50
N ALA A 38 -10.89 7.00 4.84
CA ALA A 38 -11.37 8.20 5.51
C ALA A 38 -10.43 9.39 5.29
N ILE A 39 -9.11 9.18 5.34
CA ILE A 39 -8.11 10.23 5.05
C ILE A 39 -8.25 10.73 3.61
N ILE A 40 -8.39 9.81 2.64
CA ILE A 40 -8.61 10.16 1.24
C ILE A 40 -9.92 10.94 1.07
N ALA A 41 -11.00 10.48 1.70
CA ALA A 41 -12.31 11.14 1.63
C ALA A 41 -12.24 12.56 2.19
N VAL A 42 -11.55 12.78 3.31
CA VAL A 42 -11.29 14.12 3.87
C VAL A 42 -10.49 14.98 2.89
N GLY A 43 -9.46 14.44 2.24
CA GLY A 43 -8.74 15.16 1.19
C GLY A 43 -9.65 15.58 0.02
N CYS A 44 -10.53 14.69 -0.42
CA CYS A 44 -11.51 14.99 -1.46
C CYS A 44 -12.53 16.04 -1.02
N THR A 45 -13.02 16.01 0.24
CA THR A 45 -13.94 17.04 0.73
C THR A 45 -13.27 18.40 0.80
N PHE A 46 -11.99 18.48 1.21
CA PHE A 46 -11.21 19.72 1.14
C PHE A 46 -11.08 20.25 -0.29
N ALA A 47 -10.88 19.38 -1.27
CA ALA A 47 -10.83 19.78 -2.67
C ALA A 47 -12.19 20.29 -3.20
N LEU A 48 -13.30 19.74 -2.71
CA LEU A 48 -14.65 20.16 -3.07
C LEU A 48 -15.14 21.40 -2.30
N LEU A 49 -14.57 21.68 -1.13
CA LEU A 49 -14.99 22.76 -0.24
C LEU A 49 -15.09 24.14 -0.92
N PRO A 50 -14.14 24.59 -1.77
CA PRO A 50 -14.25 25.88 -2.45
C PRO A 50 -15.46 25.96 -3.37
N PHE A 51 -15.82 24.87 -4.05
CA PHE A 51 -16.99 24.80 -4.92
C PHE A 51 -18.29 24.90 -4.11
N LEU A 52 -18.32 24.27 -2.93
CA LEU A 52 -19.44 24.35 -2.00
C LEU A 52 -19.61 25.78 -1.46
N LEU A 53 -18.51 26.44 -1.06
CA LEU A 53 -18.54 27.82 -0.56
C LEU A 53 -18.90 28.84 -1.65
N ALA A 54 -18.43 28.62 -2.87
CA ALA A 54 -18.74 29.47 -4.02
C ALA A 54 -20.18 29.29 -4.54
N HIS A 55 -21.00 28.43 -3.92
CA HIS A 55 -22.33 28.04 -4.40
C HIS A 55 -22.29 27.58 -5.87
N ALA A 56 -21.16 27.03 -6.30
CA ALA A 56 -21.00 26.55 -7.65
C ALA A 56 -21.90 25.33 -7.83
N PRO A 57 -22.74 25.28 -8.88
CA PRO A 57 -23.67 24.19 -9.02
C PRO A 57 -22.92 22.93 -9.45
N LEU A 58 -22.74 22.00 -8.51
CA LEU A 58 -22.20 20.68 -8.74
C LEU A 58 -23.27 19.80 -9.40
N PHE A 59 -23.60 20.09 -10.66
CA PHE A 59 -24.53 19.25 -11.42
C PHE A 59 -23.85 17.93 -11.77
N LEU A 60 -24.26 16.86 -11.10
CA LEU A 60 -23.83 15.51 -11.39
C LEU A 60 -24.68 14.93 -12.52
N ASP A 61 -24.34 15.30 -13.75
CA ASP A 61 -24.94 14.76 -14.96
C ASP A 61 -24.20 13.51 -15.44
N ARG A 62 -24.85 12.61 -16.18
CA ARG A 62 -24.24 11.40 -16.76
C ARG A 62 -23.02 11.73 -17.63
N HIS A 63 -23.02 12.89 -18.27
CA HIS A 63 -21.89 13.39 -19.06
C HIS A 63 -20.73 13.92 -18.21
N ARG A 64 -21.00 14.39 -16.99
CA ARG A 64 -20.00 14.99 -16.07
C ARG A 64 -19.44 13.97 -15.07
N LEU A 65 -20.21 12.93 -14.75
CA LEU A 65 -19.81 11.81 -13.91
C LEU A 65 -18.45 11.20 -14.30
N PRO A 66 -18.10 10.94 -15.57
CA PRO A 66 -16.79 10.41 -15.91
C PRO A 66 -15.65 11.38 -15.59
N PHE A 67 -15.86 12.70 -15.67
CA PHE A 67 -14.83 13.68 -15.30
C PHE A 67 -14.61 13.73 -13.80
N PHE A 68 -15.68 13.66 -13.00
CA PHE A 68 -15.57 13.53 -11.55
C PHE A 68 -14.89 12.21 -11.15
N ALA A 69 -15.26 11.10 -11.80
CA ALA A 69 -14.61 9.81 -11.58
C ALA A 69 -13.12 9.89 -11.92
N LEU A 70 -12.76 10.49 -13.07
CA LEU A 70 -11.37 10.68 -13.47
C LEU A 70 -10.59 11.58 -12.51
N ALA A 71 -11.24 12.53 -11.84
CA ALA A 71 -10.61 13.37 -10.83
C ALA A 71 -10.40 12.63 -9.49
N VAL A 72 -11.33 11.77 -9.07
CA VAL A 72 -11.32 11.11 -7.75
C VAL A 72 -10.60 9.76 -7.76
N LEU A 73 -10.79 8.93 -8.81
CA LEU A 73 -10.16 7.61 -8.95
C LEU A 73 -8.62 7.59 -8.86
N PRO A 74 -7.87 8.58 -9.35
CA PRO A 74 -6.41 8.58 -9.19
C PRO A 74 -5.96 8.94 -7.77
N VAL A 75 -6.82 9.51 -6.91
CA VAL A 75 -6.42 9.95 -5.56
C VAL A 75 -5.93 8.79 -4.69
N PRO A 76 -6.62 7.63 -4.59
CA PRO A 76 -6.10 6.47 -3.87
C PRO A 76 -4.77 5.95 -4.41
N LEU A 77 -4.56 6.01 -5.74
CA LEU A 77 -3.30 5.62 -6.37
C LEU A 77 -2.18 6.57 -5.97
N LEU A 78 -2.40 7.88 -6.06
CA LEU A 78 -1.46 8.91 -5.61
C LEU A 78 -1.15 8.78 -4.13
N TYR A 79 -2.16 8.53 -3.29
CA TYR A 79 -1.96 8.30 -1.86
C TYR A 79 -1.06 7.10 -1.60
N LYS A 80 -1.30 5.97 -2.28
CA LYS A 80 -0.43 4.79 -2.19
C LYS A 80 0.99 5.11 -2.65
N LEU A 81 1.14 5.76 -3.81
CA LEU A 81 2.45 6.13 -4.37
C LEU A 81 3.23 7.08 -3.45
N LEU A 82 2.55 8.02 -2.79
CA LEU A 82 3.17 8.90 -1.81
C LEU A 82 3.85 8.09 -0.70
N TRP A 83 3.17 7.08 -0.16
CA TRP A 83 3.73 6.22 0.88
C TRP A 83 4.83 5.28 0.36
N THR A 84 4.76 4.83 -0.90
CA THR A 84 5.85 4.05 -1.50
C THR A 84 7.12 4.90 -1.66
N PHE A 85 7.01 6.16 -2.09
CA PHE A 85 8.15 7.08 -2.19
C PHE A 85 8.75 7.45 -0.83
N VAL A 86 7.90 7.71 0.17
CA VAL A 86 8.34 7.96 1.55
C VAL A 86 9.00 6.70 2.16
N GLY A 87 8.70 5.52 1.63
CA GLY A 87 9.24 4.25 2.11
C GLY A 87 8.70 3.86 3.49
N ARG A 88 7.51 4.34 3.85
CA ARG A 88 6.85 4.06 5.13
C ARG A 88 5.49 3.42 4.91
N ASP A 89 4.96 2.87 5.99
CA ASP A 89 3.61 2.29 5.99
C ASP A 89 2.56 3.40 6.01
N THR A 90 1.40 3.12 5.41
CA THR A 90 0.29 4.10 5.35
C THR A 90 -0.17 4.46 6.76
N THR A 91 -0.84 5.60 6.90
CA THR A 91 -1.37 6.02 8.20
C THR A 91 -2.35 4.98 8.76
N GLY A 92 -3.24 4.41 7.93
CA GLY A 92 -4.14 3.36 8.36
C GLY A 92 -3.42 2.10 8.87
N MET A 93 -2.35 1.69 8.20
CA MET A 93 -1.52 0.57 8.67
C MET A 93 -0.87 0.88 10.03
N ARG A 94 -0.29 2.07 10.20
CA ARG A 94 0.33 2.48 11.47
C ARG A 94 -0.68 2.54 12.62
N CYS A 95 -1.88 3.05 12.36
CA CYS A 95 -2.96 3.10 13.35
C CYS A 95 -3.45 1.70 13.76
N ALA A 96 -3.54 0.76 12.81
CA ALA A 96 -3.94 -0.62 13.06
C ALA A 96 -2.80 -1.52 13.60
N GLY A 97 -1.61 -0.95 13.89
CA GLY A 97 -0.44 -1.71 14.35
C GLY A 97 0.15 -2.64 13.28
N LEU A 98 -0.13 -2.39 12.01
CA LEU A 98 0.34 -3.18 10.88
C LEU A 98 1.64 -2.63 10.30
N ARG A 99 2.51 -3.54 9.88
CA ARG A 99 3.77 -3.24 9.18
C ARG A 99 3.90 -4.12 7.95
N LEU A 100 4.43 -3.56 6.87
CA LEU A 100 4.81 -4.35 5.69
C LEU A 100 6.16 -5.01 5.98
N ILE A 101 6.24 -6.32 5.78
CA ILE A 101 7.47 -7.13 5.87
C ILE A 101 7.59 -8.00 4.62
N ASP A 102 8.82 -8.27 4.20
CA ASP A 102 9.13 -9.25 3.17
C ASP A 102 8.96 -10.68 3.71
N PHE A 103 9.05 -11.70 2.85
CA PHE A 103 8.97 -13.11 3.26
C PHE A 103 10.06 -13.51 4.27
N ASP A 104 11.20 -12.82 4.23
CA ASP A 104 12.30 -12.99 5.18
C ASP A 104 12.09 -12.21 6.50
N GLY A 105 10.95 -11.53 6.68
CA GLY A 105 10.63 -10.74 7.87
C GLY A 105 11.27 -9.35 7.92
N ASN A 106 12.07 -8.99 6.90
CA ASN A 106 12.74 -7.69 6.79
C ASN A 106 11.77 -6.58 6.31
N PRO A 107 12.01 -5.30 6.67
CA PRO A 107 11.23 -4.20 6.09
C PRO A 107 11.47 -4.12 4.57
N PRO A 108 10.41 -3.98 3.75
CA PRO A 108 10.53 -4.07 2.30
C PRO A 108 11.26 -2.86 1.73
N SER A 109 12.13 -3.16 0.76
CA SER A 109 12.89 -2.16 0.01
C SER A 109 11.96 -1.27 -0.84
N ARG A 110 12.44 -0.09 -1.26
CA ARG A 110 11.64 0.85 -2.05
C ARG A 110 11.16 0.26 -3.38
N SER A 111 11.99 -0.55 -4.04
CA SER A 111 11.63 -1.24 -5.29
C SER A 111 10.56 -2.31 -5.06
N SER A 112 10.67 -3.08 -3.99
CA SER A 112 9.67 -4.09 -3.61
C SER A 112 8.31 -3.46 -3.28
N ARG A 113 8.29 -2.28 -2.63
CA ARG A 113 7.05 -1.52 -2.37
C ARG A 113 6.33 -1.04 -3.64
N TYR A 114 7.03 -0.89 -4.77
CA TYR A 114 6.42 -0.50 -6.04
C TYR A 114 5.65 -1.66 -6.70
N GLN A 115 6.03 -2.91 -6.42
CA GLN A 115 5.39 -4.11 -6.97
C GLN A 115 4.07 -4.49 -6.27
N ARG A 116 3.49 -3.55 -5.50
CA ARG A 116 2.33 -3.75 -4.63
C ARG A 116 1.00 -3.65 -5.35
#